data_AF-A0A3M1SKD2-F1
#
_entry.id   AF-A0A3M1SKD2-F1
#
_cell.length_a   1.000
_cell.length_b   1.000
_cell.length_c   1.000
_cell.angle_alpha   90.00
_cell.angle_beta   90.00
_cell.angle_gamma   90.00
#
_symmetry.space_group_name_H-M   'P 1'
#
loop_
_entity.id
_entity.type
_entity.pdbx_description
1 polymer ?
#
loop_
_entity_poly.entity_id
_entity_poly.type
_entity_poly.pdbx_seq_one_letter_code
_entity_poly.pdbx_strand_id
1 'polypeptide(L)'
;MGKKVLIEASKIISGDRDGCERYTVELLRGLLDLPNNCLNTLDLFVYVGGYILPLDAIEEVITLREIPQPDSENEETEVYLQAESKLLRLRNRVAGVLNRTLPVPVARKLYEMEMAVRDGISWLKKRGDAFRDFDLIHLTLPQNYRPFVKTRTRTVTTVHDLTHLYFPGFHTRDNVDLSSKSMKHLVRKGGYFIAVSESTKRDLVKDYSVKEDRITVIYEACDQERFRRVDDPSELLKMRKKYGIPDLPYILTLNTLE
;
A
#
# COMPACT_ATOMS: atom_id res chain seq x y z
N MET A 1 5.65 -12.15 -24.75
CA MET A 1 5.43 -12.45 -23.32
C MET A 1 5.54 -11.13 -22.58
N GLY A 2 4.58 -10.80 -21.72
CA GLY A 2 4.55 -9.53 -20.98
C GLY A 2 5.75 -9.41 -20.03
N LYS A 3 6.10 -8.18 -19.67
CA LYS A 3 7.09 -7.89 -18.62
C LYS A 3 6.47 -8.14 -17.26
N LYS A 4 7.10 -8.97 -16.43
CA LYS A 4 6.60 -9.29 -15.10
C LYS A 4 6.99 -8.21 -14.10
N VAL A 5 6.00 -7.57 -13.48
CA VAL A 5 6.20 -6.52 -12.47
C VAL A 5 5.64 -6.98 -11.14
N LEU A 6 6.45 -6.88 -10.08
CA LEU A 6 6.05 -7.18 -8.71
C LEU A 6 5.91 -5.89 -7.90
N ILE A 7 4.73 -5.63 -7.36
CA ILE A 7 4.44 -4.46 -6.52
C ILE A 7 4.54 -4.89 -5.06
N GLU A 8 5.44 -4.27 -4.31
CA GLU A 8 5.53 -4.44 -2.87
C GLU A 8 4.36 -3.71 -2.20
N ALA A 9 3.49 -4.45 -1.50
CA ALA A 9 2.30 -3.91 -0.90
C ALA A 9 2.12 -4.34 0.57
N SER A 10 3.18 -4.75 1.27
CA SER A 10 3.05 -5.21 2.66
C SER A 10 2.53 -4.12 3.60
N LYS A 11 2.59 -2.84 3.20
CA LYS A 11 1.96 -1.76 3.96
C LYS A 11 0.45 -1.96 4.13
N ILE A 12 -0.25 -2.61 3.18
CA ILE A 12 -1.68 -2.90 3.26
C ILE A 12 -2.03 -3.93 4.35
N ILE A 13 -1.08 -4.54 5.03
CA ILE A 13 -1.37 -5.44 6.16
C ILE A 13 -0.79 -4.93 7.49
N SER A 14 -0.21 -3.73 7.49
CA SER A 14 0.37 -3.11 8.70
C SER A 14 -0.69 -2.69 9.72
N GLY A 15 -1.84 -2.20 9.24
CA GLY A 15 -2.95 -1.75 10.10
C GLY A 15 -2.79 -0.30 10.58
N ASP A 16 -1.75 0.41 10.13
CA ASP A 16 -1.42 1.78 10.54
C ASP A 16 -2.44 2.80 10.01
N ARG A 17 -3.13 2.49 8.89
CA ARG A 17 -4.10 3.37 8.19
C ARG A 17 -3.57 4.77 7.90
N ASP A 18 -2.26 4.86 7.66
CA ASP A 18 -1.56 6.10 7.33
C ASP A 18 -1.64 6.45 5.83
N GLY A 19 -1.04 7.58 5.45
CA GLY A 19 -0.99 8.04 4.06
C GLY A 19 -0.26 7.07 3.12
N CYS A 20 0.79 6.40 3.62
CA CYS A 20 1.55 5.41 2.88
C CYS A 20 0.74 4.14 2.57
N GLU A 21 -0.08 3.69 3.51
CA GLU A 21 -1.04 2.61 3.32
C GLU A 21 -2.09 3.02 2.29
N ARG A 22 -2.69 4.21 2.43
CA ARG A 22 -3.68 4.72 1.48
C ARG A 22 -3.10 4.83 0.07
N TYR A 23 -1.91 5.39 -0.08
CA TYR A 23 -1.20 5.44 -1.36
C TYR A 23 -1.09 4.06 -2.00
N THR A 24 -0.68 3.05 -1.22
CA THR A 24 -0.52 1.69 -1.72
C THR A 24 -1.85 1.08 -2.18
N VAL A 25 -2.92 1.29 -1.42
CA VAL A 25 -4.27 0.80 -1.78
C VAL A 25 -4.77 1.47 -3.06
N GLU A 26 -4.68 2.80 -3.15
CA GLU A 26 -5.15 3.54 -4.32
C GLU A 26 -4.30 3.28 -5.57
N LEU A 27 -2.99 3.06 -5.40
CA LEU A 27 -2.14 2.59 -6.50
C LEU A 27 -2.64 1.25 -7.04
N LEU A 28 -2.92 0.29 -6.17
CA LEU A 28 -3.39 -1.04 -6.59
C LEU A 28 -4.75 -0.98 -7.29
N ARG A 29 -5.67 -0.12 -6.81
CA ARG A 29 -6.95 0.14 -7.49
C ARG A 29 -6.76 0.75 -8.87
N GLY A 30 -5.96 1.81 -8.95
CA GLY A 30 -5.66 2.46 -10.22
C GLY A 30 -5.06 1.48 -11.22
N LEU A 31 -4.26 0.52 -10.77
CA LEU A 31 -3.71 -0.55 -11.60
C LEU A 31 -4.73 -1.60 -12.04
N LEU A 32 -5.72 -1.94 -11.19
CA LEU A 32 -6.84 -2.81 -11.55
C LEU A 32 -7.75 -2.16 -12.60
N ASP A 33 -7.94 -0.85 -12.51
CA ASP A 33 -8.79 -0.06 -13.41
C ASP A 33 -8.09 0.30 -14.73
N LEU A 34 -6.80 -0.06 -14.89
CA LEU A 34 -6.09 0.22 -16.13
C LEU A 34 -6.74 -0.52 -17.31
N PRO A 35 -6.99 0.15 -18.45
CA PRO A 35 -7.56 -0.51 -19.61
C PRO A 35 -6.66 -1.66 -20.09
N ASN A 36 -7.26 -2.77 -20.51
CA ASN A 36 -6.54 -3.99 -20.92
C ASN A 36 -5.44 -3.74 -21.97
N ASN A 37 -5.61 -2.77 -22.86
CA ASN A 37 -4.61 -2.42 -23.87
C ASN A 37 -3.31 -1.82 -23.28
N CYS A 38 -3.37 -1.16 -22.12
CA CYS A 38 -2.19 -0.72 -21.37
C CYS A 38 -1.47 -1.89 -20.70
N LEU A 39 -2.23 -2.87 -20.22
CA LEU A 39 -1.74 -4.05 -19.50
C LEU A 39 -1.26 -5.18 -20.42
N ASN A 40 -1.59 -5.17 -21.71
CA ASN A 40 -1.15 -6.20 -22.68
C ASN A 40 0.38 -6.37 -22.77
N THR A 41 1.15 -5.46 -22.17
CA THR A 41 2.61 -5.52 -22.10
C THR A 41 3.16 -5.89 -20.73
N LEU A 42 2.32 -5.92 -19.68
CA LEU A 42 2.72 -6.07 -18.27
C LEU A 42 1.92 -7.19 -17.59
N ASP A 43 2.63 -8.16 -17.00
CA ASP A 43 2.04 -9.13 -16.07
C ASP A 43 2.25 -8.61 -14.64
N LEU A 44 1.17 -8.19 -13.97
CA LEU A 44 1.23 -7.54 -12.65
C LEU A 44 1.00 -8.51 -11.50
N PHE A 45 1.88 -8.44 -10.51
CA PHE A 45 1.84 -9.24 -9.29
C PHE A 45 2.04 -8.35 -8.06
N VAL A 46 1.56 -8.81 -6.92
CA VAL A 46 1.63 -8.11 -5.64
C VAL A 46 2.37 -8.99 -4.62
N TYR A 47 3.34 -8.41 -3.92
CA TYR A 47 4.01 -9.01 -2.78
C TYR A 47 3.39 -8.47 -1.49
N VAL A 48 2.77 -9.34 -0.69
CA VAL A 48 2.14 -8.98 0.59
C VAL A 48 2.33 -10.10 1.60
N GLY A 49 2.83 -9.77 2.79
CA GLY A 49 2.95 -10.74 3.90
C GLY A 49 3.88 -11.92 3.63
N GLY A 50 4.79 -11.82 2.65
CA GLY A 50 5.65 -12.93 2.23
C GLY A 50 5.12 -13.74 1.04
N TYR A 51 3.91 -13.44 0.56
CA TYR A 51 3.26 -14.11 -0.56
C TYR A 51 3.34 -13.26 -1.82
N ILE A 52 3.33 -13.92 -2.98
CA ILE A 52 3.22 -13.29 -4.29
C ILE A 52 1.88 -13.71 -4.89
N LEU A 53 1.04 -12.74 -5.22
CA LEU A 53 -0.30 -12.94 -5.75
C LEU A 53 -0.43 -12.23 -7.11
N PRO A 54 -1.26 -12.73 -8.05
CA PRO A 54 -1.66 -11.93 -9.20
C PRO A 54 -2.46 -10.70 -8.73
N LEU A 55 -2.41 -9.61 -9.51
CA LEU A 55 -3.05 -8.34 -9.11
C LEU A 55 -4.56 -8.49 -8.86
N ASP A 56 -5.27 -9.25 -9.68
CA ASP A 56 -6.73 -9.47 -9.56
C ASP A 56 -7.15 -10.14 -8.24
N ALA A 57 -6.26 -10.90 -7.60
CA ALA A 57 -6.52 -11.50 -6.29
C ALA A 57 -6.53 -10.46 -5.15
N ILE A 58 -6.05 -9.24 -5.38
CA ILE A 58 -5.98 -8.19 -4.35
C ILE A 58 -7.30 -7.46 -4.14
N GLU A 59 -8.22 -7.50 -5.11
CA GLU A 59 -9.52 -6.81 -5.03
C GLU A 59 -10.32 -7.28 -3.80
N GLU A 60 -10.28 -8.58 -3.50
CA GLU A 60 -10.93 -9.16 -2.33
C GLU A 60 -10.26 -8.69 -1.02
N VAL A 61 -8.92 -8.54 -1.01
CA VAL A 61 -8.16 -8.04 0.15
C VAL A 61 -8.46 -6.57 0.43
N ILE A 62 -8.56 -5.75 -0.61
CA ILE A 62 -8.90 -4.32 -0.49
C ILE A 62 -10.36 -4.18 0.00
N THR A 63 -11.29 -4.90 -0.62
CA THR A 63 -12.73 -4.83 -0.30
C THR A 63 -13.03 -5.24 1.14
N LEU A 64 -12.34 -6.26 1.67
CA LEU A 64 -12.51 -6.69 3.06
C LEU A 64 -12.05 -5.65 4.09
N ARG A 65 -11.19 -4.69 3.68
CA ARG A 65 -10.65 -3.64 4.56
C ARG A 65 -11.50 -2.38 4.59
N GLU A 66 -12.29 -2.14 3.55
CA GLU A 66 -13.22 -1.01 3.49
C GLU A 66 -14.48 -1.18 4.32
N ILE A 67 -14.67 -2.38 4.86
CA ILE A 67 -15.75 -2.66 5.79
C ILE A 67 -15.59 -1.68 6.97
N PRO A 68 -16.53 -0.74 7.17
CA PRO A 68 -16.46 0.22 8.25
C PRO A 68 -16.29 -0.53 9.57
N GLN A 69 -15.38 -0.05 10.42
CA GLN A 69 -15.37 -0.49 11.82
C GLN A 69 -16.67 0.07 12.43
N PRO A 70 -17.50 -0.77 13.08
CA PRO A 70 -18.80 -0.33 13.55
C PRO A 70 -18.64 0.77 14.60
N ASP A 71 -19.40 1.86 14.44
CA ASP A 71 -19.51 2.94 15.42
C ASP A 71 -20.55 2.61 16.52
N SER A 72 -21.27 1.47 16.43
CA SER A 72 -22.26 1.02 17.43
C SER A 72 -22.56 -0.49 17.42
N GLU A 73 -22.97 -1.04 18.57
CA GLU A 73 -23.18 -2.48 18.86
C GLU A 73 -24.25 -3.19 17.99
N ASN A 74 -25.15 -2.46 17.31
CA ASN A 74 -26.27 -3.07 16.58
C ASN A 74 -26.05 -3.21 15.06
N GLU A 75 -25.07 -2.51 14.48
CA GLU A 75 -24.61 -2.72 13.08
C GLU A 75 -23.62 -3.90 12.96
N GLU A 76 -23.18 -4.44 14.11
CA GLU A 76 -22.16 -5.48 14.25
C GLU A 76 -22.49 -6.78 13.50
N THR A 77 -23.77 -7.10 13.28
CA THR A 77 -24.13 -8.46 12.84
C THR A 77 -24.20 -8.57 11.32
N GLU A 78 -24.77 -7.61 10.61
CA GLU A 78 -25.11 -7.77 9.20
C GLU A 78 -23.92 -7.50 8.27
N VAL A 79 -23.11 -6.49 8.60
CA VAL A 79 -21.89 -6.13 7.86
C VAL A 79 -20.82 -7.21 8.01
N TYR A 80 -20.68 -7.80 9.21
CA TYR A 80 -19.78 -8.93 9.46
C TYR A 80 -20.26 -10.21 8.78
N LEU A 81 -21.56 -10.50 8.76
CA LEU A 81 -22.11 -11.65 8.02
C LEU A 81 -21.86 -11.52 6.50
N GLN A 82 -21.91 -10.30 5.95
CA GLN A 82 -21.53 -10.05 4.56
C GLN A 82 -20.02 -10.21 4.32
N ALA A 83 -19.17 -9.74 5.24
CA ALA A 83 -17.73 -9.99 5.23
C ALA A 83 -17.40 -11.48 5.30
N GLU A 84 -18.07 -12.21 6.20
CA GLU A 84 -17.97 -13.66 6.36
C GLU A 84 -18.40 -14.37 5.09
N SER A 85 -19.46 -13.92 4.41
CA SER A 85 -19.90 -14.51 3.14
C SER A 85 -18.88 -14.30 2.00
N LYS A 86 -18.18 -13.16 1.97
CA LYS A 86 -17.09 -12.89 1.02
C LYS A 86 -15.83 -13.69 1.35
N LEU A 87 -15.45 -13.77 2.63
CA LEU A 87 -14.41 -14.67 3.13
C LEU A 87 -14.76 -16.14 2.86
N LEU A 88 -16.03 -16.52 2.91
CA LEU A 88 -16.53 -17.85 2.55
C LEU A 88 -16.41 -18.11 1.03
N ARG A 89 -16.58 -17.08 0.20
CA ARG A 89 -16.38 -17.16 -1.25
C ARG A 89 -14.89 -17.27 -1.58
N LEU A 90 -14.03 -16.47 -0.96
CA LEU A 90 -12.57 -16.62 -1.01
C LEU A 90 -12.16 -18.03 -0.55
N ARG A 91 -12.72 -18.49 0.59
CA ARG A 91 -12.59 -19.86 1.09
C ARG A 91 -13.06 -20.86 0.05
N ASN A 92 -14.18 -20.69 -0.64
CA ASN A 92 -14.66 -21.68 -1.60
C ASN A 92 -13.91 -21.61 -2.95
N ARG A 93 -13.32 -20.47 -3.31
CA ARG A 93 -12.47 -20.26 -4.51
C ARG A 93 -11.08 -20.86 -4.30
N VAL A 94 -10.55 -20.76 -3.07
CA VAL A 94 -9.25 -21.30 -2.64
C VAL A 94 -9.36 -22.73 -2.11
N ALA A 95 -10.48 -23.08 -1.48
CA ALA A 95 -10.80 -24.39 -0.90
C ALA A 95 -11.80 -25.18 -1.74
N GLY A 96 -11.45 -25.40 -3.01
CA GLY A 96 -11.78 -26.65 -3.71
C GLY A 96 -11.16 -27.89 -3.06
N VAL A 97 -10.49 -27.75 -1.91
CA VAL A 97 -9.91 -28.82 -1.10
C VAL A 97 -10.09 -28.49 0.39
N LEU A 98 -10.87 -29.33 1.08
CA LEU A 98 -10.99 -29.53 2.54
C LEU A 98 -11.84 -28.55 3.39
N ASN A 99 -12.47 -29.13 4.41
CA ASN A 99 -13.78 -28.77 4.97
C ASN A 99 -13.70 -28.31 6.45
N ARG A 100 -14.52 -27.27 6.77
CA ARG A 100 -15.30 -26.88 7.98
C ARG A 100 -14.85 -27.30 9.41
N THR A 101 -14.67 -26.33 10.33
CA THR A 101 -15.66 -25.62 11.22
C THR A 101 -14.91 -25.06 12.45
N LEU A 102 -14.51 -23.77 12.48
CA LEU A 102 -13.72 -23.18 13.59
C LEU A 102 -14.08 -21.69 13.87
N PRO A 103 -13.97 -21.20 15.13
CA PRO A 103 -14.26 -19.80 15.53
C PRO A 103 -13.31 -18.75 14.92
N VAL A 104 -13.77 -17.53 14.60
CA VAL A 104 -13.05 -16.48 13.83
C VAL A 104 -11.59 -16.17 14.26
N PRO A 105 -11.24 -15.94 15.54
CA PRO A 105 -9.84 -15.69 15.92
C PRO A 105 -8.97 -16.95 15.76
N VAL A 106 -9.57 -18.13 15.93
CA VAL A 106 -8.94 -19.42 15.67
C VAL A 106 -8.84 -19.66 14.16
N ALA A 107 -9.82 -19.23 13.37
CA ALA A 107 -9.80 -19.29 11.91
C ALA A 107 -8.78 -18.31 11.32
N ARG A 108 -8.50 -17.15 11.92
CA ARG A 108 -7.43 -16.24 11.50
C ARG A 108 -6.05 -16.84 11.75
N LYS A 109 -5.84 -17.39 12.96
CA LYS A 109 -4.58 -18.05 13.32
C LYS A 109 -4.38 -19.37 12.55
N LEU A 110 -5.46 -20.08 12.26
CA LEU A 110 -5.47 -21.25 11.39
C LEU A 110 -5.38 -20.89 9.92
N TYR A 111 -5.82 -19.72 9.47
CA TYR A 111 -5.57 -19.22 8.11
C TYR A 111 -4.10 -18.82 7.97
N GLU A 112 -3.53 -18.12 8.95
CA GLU A 112 -2.09 -17.84 9.03
C GLU A 112 -1.25 -19.15 9.06
N MET A 113 -1.70 -20.17 9.80
CA MET A 113 -1.07 -21.49 9.84
C MET A 113 -1.38 -22.37 8.62
N GLU A 114 -2.57 -22.31 8.03
CA GLU A 114 -2.98 -23.08 6.85
C GLU A 114 -2.35 -22.49 5.60
N MET A 115 -2.18 -21.16 5.50
CA MET A 115 -1.30 -20.54 4.51
C MET A 115 0.17 -20.93 4.72
N ALA A 116 0.59 -21.29 5.93
CA ALA A 116 1.94 -21.80 6.21
C ALA A 116 2.09 -23.32 5.99
N VAL A 117 0.98 -24.09 6.00
CA VAL A 117 0.98 -25.57 6.02
C VAL A 117 0.38 -26.20 4.75
N ARG A 118 -0.58 -25.55 4.09
CA ARG A 118 -1.22 -26.00 2.83
C ARG A 118 -0.28 -25.85 1.64
N ASP A 119 0.68 -24.92 1.73
CA ASP A 119 1.86 -24.84 0.87
C ASP A 119 3.01 -25.67 1.45
N GLY A 120 2.76 -26.95 1.67
CA GLY A 120 3.79 -27.94 1.98
C GLY A 120 5.02 -27.75 1.09
N ILE A 121 6.08 -27.17 1.67
CA ILE A 121 7.51 -27.42 1.46
C ILE A 121 7.87 -27.75 -0.01
N SER A 122 7.47 -26.86 -0.93
CA SER A 122 7.96 -26.82 -2.33
C SER A 122 8.33 -25.40 -2.77
N TRP A 123 7.82 -24.38 -2.07
CA TRP A 123 8.19 -22.97 -2.26
C TRP A 123 9.30 -22.46 -1.33
N LEU A 124 9.98 -23.39 -0.63
CA LEU A 124 11.30 -23.16 -0.06
C LEU A 124 12.41 -23.10 -1.13
N LYS A 125 12.10 -22.56 -2.32
CA LYS A 125 13.14 -21.89 -3.11
C LYS A 125 13.63 -20.75 -2.23
N LYS A 126 14.91 -20.79 -1.82
CA LYS A 126 15.55 -19.75 -0.99
C LYS A 126 14.97 -18.38 -1.35
N ARG A 127 14.43 -17.64 -0.36
CA ARG A 127 13.81 -16.30 -0.48
C ARG A 127 14.47 -15.32 -1.47
N GLY A 128 15.73 -15.54 -1.88
CA GLY A 128 16.42 -14.73 -2.88
C GLY A 128 16.18 -15.09 -4.35
N ASP A 129 15.70 -16.29 -4.70
CA ASP A 129 15.61 -16.73 -6.10
C ASP A 129 14.21 -16.54 -6.73
N ALA A 130 13.15 -16.49 -5.92
CA ALA A 130 11.77 -16.28 -6.41
C ALA A 130 11.59 -14.92 -7.13
N PHE A 131 12.36 -13.90 -6.75
CA PHE A 131 12.27 -12.58 -7.35
C PHE A 131 12.95 -12.48 -8.73
N ARG A 132 13.77 -13.46 -9.12
CA ARG A 132 14.49 -13.46 -10.41
C ARG A 132 13.58 -13.62 -11.61
N ASP A 133 12.39 -14.16 -11.40
CA ASP A 133 11.38 -14.37 -12.45
C ASP A 133 10.65 -13.07 -12.82
N PHE A 134 10.92 -11.96 -12.11
CA PHE A 134 10.37 -10.64 -12.38
C PHE A 134 11.36 -9.75 -13.13
N ASP A 135 10.85 -8.95 -14.06
CA ASP A 135 11.63 -7.93 -14.77
C ASP A 135 11.83 -6.67 -13.91
N LEU A 136 10.84 -6.34 -13.08
CA LEU A 136 10.81 -5.13 -12.26
C LEU A 136 10.13 -5.39 -10.91
N ILE A 137 10.64 -4.74 -9.86
CA ILE A 137 9.99 -4.66 -8.55
C ILE A 137 9.70 -3.19 -8.24
N HIS A 138 8.44 -2.87 -7.94
CA HIS A 138 8.03 -1.55 -7.45
C HIS A 138 7.90 -1.58 -5.94
N LEU A 139 8.80 -0.89 -5.24
CA LEU A 139 8.68 -0.62 -3.81
C LEU A 139 7.82 0.63 -3.59
N THR A 140 6.63 0.49 -3.01
CA THR A 140 5.77 1.63 -2.70
C THR A 140 6.26 2.45 -1.51
N LEU A 141 7.16 1.85 -0.70
CA LEU A 141 7.90 2.49 0.37
C LEU A 141 9.36 1.99 0.40
N PRO A 142 10.36 2.87 0.57
CA PRO A 142 11.76 2.45 0.71
C PRO A 142 11.97 1.49 1.90
N GLN A 143 11.25 1.69 3.01
CA GLN A 143 11.41 0.93 4.25
C GLN A 143 11.14 -0.58 4.07
N ASN A 144 10.34 -0.95 3.06
CA ASN A 144 9.98 -2.35 2.77
C ASN A 144 10.99 -3.07 1.86
N TYR A 145 12.18 -2.52 1.64
CA TYR A 145 13.21 -3.13 0.78
C TYR A 145 13.77 -4.48 1.26
N ARG A 146 13.58 -4.86 2.53
CA ARG A 146 14.29 -5.99 3.18
C ARG A 146 14.16 -7.33 2.43
N PRO A 147 12.98 -7.75 1.94
CA PRO A 147 12.86 -8.99 1.15
C PRO A 147 13.70 -8.97 -0.14
N PHE A 148 13.96 -7.78 -0.68
CA PHE A 148 14.57 -7.57 -1.99
C PHE A 148 16.06 -7.20 -1.93
N VAL A 149 16.69 -7.27 -0.74
CA VAL A 149 18.12 -6.93 -0.56
C VAL A 149 19.04 -7.78 -1.44
N LYS A 150 18.69 -9.06 -1.63
CA LYS A 150 19.53 -10.02 -2.37
C LYS A 150 19.10 -10.21 -3.83
N THR A 151 17.96 -9.67 -4.25
CA THR A 151 17.51 -9.85 -5.64
C THR A 151 18.37 -9.03 -6.61
N ARG A 152 18.63 -9.57 -7.80
CA ARG A 152 19.26 -8.86 -8.91
C ARG A 152 18.25 -8.14 -9.80
N THR A 153 16.96 -8.34 -9.56
CA THR A 153 15.87 -7.68 -10.28
C THR A 153 15.94 -6.18 -10.09
N ARG A 154 15.64 -5.44 -11.17
CA ARG A 154 15.60 -3.99 -11.18
C ARG A 154 14.50 -3.50 -10.23
N THR A 155 14.75 -2.38 -9.57
CA THR A 155 13.80 -1.81 -8.62
C THR A 155 13.43 -0.39 -9.04
N VAL A 156 12.14 -0.08 -8.99
CA VAL A 156 11.64 1.29 -8.91
C VAL A 156 11.10 1.53 -7.50
N THR A 157 11.34 2.69 -6.92
CA THR A 157 10.90 3.00 -5.55
C THR A 157 10.21 4.36 -5.50
N THR A 158 8.99 4.39 -5.00
CA THR A 158 8.32 5.65 -4.66
C THR A 158 8.90 6.20 -3.38
N VAL A 159 9.33 7.47 -3.40
CA VAL A 159 9.82 8.20 -2.24
C VAL A 159 8.81 9.30 -1.94
N HIS A 160 8.16 9.18 -0.79
CA HIS A 160 7.16 10.14 -0.30
C HIS A 160 7.84 11.38 0.27
N ASP A 161 8.83 11.17 1.12
CA ASP A 161 9.60 12.22 1.74
C ASP A 161 10.97 11.70 2.21
N LEU A 162 11.82 12.63 2.66
CA LEU A 162 13.08 12.35 3.34
C LEU A 162 13.11 13.02 4.73
N THR A 163 11.95 13.16 5.38
CA THR A 163 11.80 13.83 6.68
C THR A 163 12.65 13.21 7.77
N HIS A 164 12.97 11.90 7.67
CA HIS A 164 13.91 11.24 8.59
C HIS A 164 15.33 11.83 8.60
N LEU A 165 15.73 12.59 7.57
CA LEU A 165 17.00 13.32 7.55
C LEU A 165 16.90 14.71 8.18
N TYR A 166 15.81 15.41 7.90
CA TYR A 166 15.64 16.83 8.24
C TYR A 166 15.02 17.03 9.64
N PHE A 167 14.17 16.11 10.03
CA PHE A 167 13.32 16.18 11.22
C PHE A 167 13.40 14.90 12.06
N PRO A 168 14.61 14.36 12.36
CA PRO A 168 14.75 13.07 13.04
C PRO A 168 14.12 13.04 14.45
N GLY A 169 13.87 14.19 15.06
CA GLY A 169 13.18 14.32 16.35
C GLY A 169 11.69 13.92 16.31
N PHE A 170 11.07 13.95 15.14
CA PHE A 170 9.66 13.56 14.92
C PHE A 170 9.51 12.08 14.52
N HIS A 171 10.60 11.31 14.54
CA HIS A 171 10.59 9.90 14.19
C HIS A 171 11.21 9.05 15.29
N THR A 172 10.80 7.78 15.35
CA THR A 172 11.50 6.79 16.17
C THR A 172 12.90 6.56 15.59
N ARG A 173 13.86 6.28 16.47
CA ARG A 173 15.25 5.97 16.06
C ARG A 173 15.30 4.82 15.05
N ASP A 174 14.48 3.79 15.26
CA ASP A 174 14.39 2.64 14.35
C ASP A 174 13.90 3.04 12.96
N ASN A 175 12.93 3.96 12.85
CA ASN A 175 12.46 4.47 11.57
C ASN A 175 13.54 5.28 10.85
N VAL A 176 14.25 6.17 11.57
CA VAL A 176 15.36 6.93 10.99
C VAL A 176 16.45 6.00 10.45
N ASP A 177 16.81 4.99 11.24
CA ASP A 177 17.79 3.97 10.87
C ASP A 177 17.34 3.16 9.66
N LEU A 178 16.09 2.69 9.66
CA LEU A 178 15.53 1.87 8.60
C LEU A 178 15.46 2.65 7.28
N SER A 179 14.92 3.86 7.30
CA SER A 179 14.82 4.75 6.13
C SER A 179 16.21 5.12 5.59
N SER A 180 17.17 5.40 6.47
CA SER A 180 18.54 5.71 6.06
C SER A 180 19.23 4.50 5.41
N LYS A 181 19.06 3.30 6.00
CA LYS A 181 19.65 2.06 5.48
C LYS A 181 19.01 1.64 4.16
N SER A 182 17.68 1.75 4.04
CA SER A 182 16.96 1.42 2.82
C SER A 182 17.38 2.30 1.65
N MET A 183 17.40 3.61 1.84
CA MET A 183 17.81 4.55 0.80
C MET A 183 19.24 4.31 0.35
N LYS A 184 20.19 4.18 1.29
CA LYS A 184 21.59 3.85 0.96
C LYS A 184 21.70 2.54 0.18
N HIS A 185 20.89 1.53 0.51
CA HIS A 185 20.88 0.26 -0.22
C HIS A 185 20.35 0.42 -1.65
N LEU A 186 19.18 1.04 -1.81
CA LEU A 186 18.51 1.20 -3.11
C LEU A 186 19.34 2.05 -4.08
N VAL A 187 19.99 3.10 -3.58
CA VAL A 187 20.89 3.95 -4.36
C VAL A 187 22.11 3.16 -4.83
N ARG A 188 22.78 2.42 -3.92
CA ARG A 188 23.94 1.58 -4.28
C ARG A 188 23.60 0.47 -5.27
N LYS A 189 22.39 -0.09 -5.18
CA LYS A 189 21.88 -1.09 -6.13
C LYS A 189 21.58 -0.49 -7.51
N GLY A 190 21.54 0.84 -7.62
CA GLY A 190 21.20 1.54 -8.84
C GLY A 190 19.71 1.50 -9.15
N GLY A 191 18.87 1.58 -8.11
CA GLY A 191 17.42 1.70 -8.25
C GLY A 191 17.01 2.94 -9.05
N TYR A 192 15.82 2.86 -9.62
CA TYR A 192 15.09 3.99 -10.18
C TYR A 192 14.14 4.55 -9.11
N PHE A 193 13.88 5.86 -9.12
CA PHE A 193 13.09 6.50 -8.10
C PHE A 193 11.92 7.28 -8.72
N ILE A 194 10.76 7.14 -8.10
CA ILE A 194 9.62 8.03 -8.31
C ILE A 194 9.63 9.01 -7.13
N ALA A 195 9.82 10.29 -7.41
CA ALA A 195 9.68 11.34 -6.42
C ALA A 195 8.26 11.91 -6.49
N VAL A 196 7.57 12.01 -5.36
CA VAL A 196 6.19 12.54 -5.34
C VAL A 196 6.11 14.06 -5.53
N SER A 197 7.25 14.74 -5.57
CA SER A 197 7.34 16.17 -5.83
C SER A 197 8.73 16.58 -6.33
N GLU A 198 8.83 17.78 -6.91
CA GLU A 198 10.12 18.42 -7.19
C GLU A 198 10.95 18.66 -5.93
N SER A 199 10.31 18.82 -4.76
CA SER A 199 11.04 18.93 -3.49
C SER A 199 11.75 17.63 -3.17
N THR A 200 11.01 16.52 -3.18
CA THR A 200 11.56 15.19 -2.93
C THR A 200 12.65 14.82 -3.94
N LYS A 201 12.50 15.22 -5.22
CA LYS A 201 13.56 15.08 -6.24
C LYS A 201 14.83 15.81 -5.84
N ARG A 202 14.74 17.09 -5.45
CA ARG A 202 15.91 17.88 -5.02
C ARG A 202 16.60 17.25 -3.82
N ASP A 203 15.83 16.75 -2.85
CA ASP A 203 16.38 16.11 -1.65
C ASP A 203 17.10 14.79 -2.01
N LEU A 204 16.56 13.99 -2.94
CA LEU A 204 17.24 12.78 -3.44
C LEU A 204 18.58 13.09 -4.14
N VAL A 205 18.63 14.15 -4.95
CA VAL A 205 19.87 14.57 -5.62
C VAL A 205 20.87 15.09 -4.60
N LYS A 206 20.42 15.93 -3.66
CA LYS A 206 21.28 16.59 -2.67
C LYS A 206 21.84 15.62 -1.63
N ASP A 207 20.98 14.82 -0.99
CA ASP A 207 21.37 14.05 0.20
C ASP A 207 21.83 12.62 -0.12
N TYR A 208 21.40 12.09 -1.27
CA TYR A 208 21.75 10.74 -1.71
C TYR A 208 22.54 10.69 -3.02
N SER A 209 22.79 11.84 -3.66
CA SER A 209 23.52 11.93 -4.94
C SER A 209 22.92 11.04 -6.03
N VAL A 210 21.59 10.86 -6.01
CA VAL A 210 20.89 10.13 -7.06
C VAL A 210 20.97 10.95 -8.35
N LYS A 211 21.40 10.32 -9.44
CA LYS A 211 21.44 10.98 -10.75
C LYS A 211 20.03 11.31 -11.21
N GLU A 212 19.84 12.51 -11.78
CA GLU A 212 18.52 12.96 -12.22
C GLU A 212 17.87 12.05 -13.27
N ASP A 213 18.66 11.40 -14.13
CA ASP A 213 18.17 10.43 -15.13
C ASP A 213 17.57 9.15 -14.52
N ARG A 214 17.73 8.96 -13.20
CA ARG A 214 17.14 7.87 -12.41
C ARG A 214 15.96 8.31 -11.54
N ILE A 215 15.47 9.54 -11.72
CA ILE A 215 14.36 10.09 -10.95
C ILE A 215 13.28 10.59 -11.92
N THR A 216 12.06 10.07 -11.78
CA THR A 216 10.88 10.67 -12.40
C THR A 216 10.03 11.32 -11.32
N VAL A 217 9.59 12.56 -11.54
CA VAL A 217 8.62 13.20 -10.66
C VAL A 217 7.22 12.78 -11.10
N ILE A 218 6.46 12.16 -10.20
CA ILE A 218 5.06 11.80 -10.40
C ILE A 218 4.30 12.26 -9.16
N TYR A 219 3.51 13.31 -9.30
CA TYR A 219 2.69 13.85 -8.21
C TYR A 219 1.63 12.84 -7.79
N GLU A 220 1.36 12.76 -6.49
CA GLU A 220 0.23 11.98 -5.97
C GLU A 220 -1.10 12.59 -6.43
N ALA A 221 -2.03 11.71 -6.77
CA ALA A 221 -3.37 12.11 -7.17
C ALA A 221 -4.29 12.26 -5.96
N CYS A 222 -5.25 13.16 -6.08
CA CYS A 222 -6.34 13.32 -5.12
C CYS A 222 -7.55 12.50 -5.60
N ASP A 223 -8.14 11.70 -4.70
CA ASP A 223 -9.40 10.99 -4.95
C ASP A 223 -10.53 12.01 -5.17
N GLN A 224 -10.97 12.15 -6.42
CA GLN A 224 -11.95 13.15 -6.82
C GLN A 224 -13.37 12.83 -6.34
N GLU A 225 -13.67 11.57 -6.06
CA GLU A 225 -14.99 11.17 -5.54
C GLU A 225 -15.12 11.54 -4.06
N ARG A 226 -14.03 11.37 -3.29
CA ARG A 226 -13.98 11.70 -1.86
C ARG A 226 -13.71 13.17 -1.60
N PHE A 227 -12.82 13.79 -2.37
CA PHE A 227 -12.41 15.19 -2.20
C PHE A 227 -12.93 16.05 -3.35
N ARG A 228 -14.21 16.40 -3.24
CA ARG A 228 -14.89 17.28 -4.19
C ARG A 228 -15.44 18.52 -3.50
N ARG A 229 -15.63 19.56 -4.30
CA ARG A 229 -16.29 20.78 -3.87
C ARG A 229 -17.75 20.47 -3.50
N VAL A 230 -18.18 20.99 -2.36
CA VAL A 230 -19.59 20.96 -1.93
C VAL A 230 -20.18 22.33 -2.21
N ASP A 231 -21.15 22.40 -3.13
CA ASP A 231 -21.81 23.64 -3.53
C ASP A 231 -23.22 23.81 -2.93
N ASP A 232 -23.73 22.82 -2.18
CA ASP A 232 -25.03 22.90 -1.51
C ASP A 232 -25.00 23.97 -0.39
N PRO A 233 -25.75 25.08 -0.53
CA PRO A 233 -25.76 26.15 0.46
C PRO A 233 -26.23 25.68 1.84
N SER A 234 -27.10 24.67 1.90
CA SER A 234 -27.64 24.15 3.16
C SER A 234 -26.56 23.40 3.96
N GLU A 235 -25.74 22.59 3.29
CA GLU A 235 -24.60 21.89 3.89
C GLU A 235 -23.52 22.88 4.34
N LEU A 236 -23.23 23.90 3.53
CA LEU A 236 -22.28 24.96 3.89
C LEU A 236 -22.76 25.77 5.10
N LEU A 237 -24.06 26.10 5.18
CA LEU A 237 -24.64 26.80 6.33
C LEU A 237 -24.61 25.93 7.60
N LYS A 238 -24.93 24.64 7.49
CA LYS A 238 -24.82 23.68 8.61
C LYS A 238 -23.39 23.61 9.13
N MET A 239 -22.40 23.50 8.24
CA MET A 239 -20.98 23.46 8.60
C MET A 239 -20.57 24.76 9.30
N ARG A 240 -20.91 25.93 8.74
CA ARG A 240 -20.63 27.23 9.37
C ARG A 240 -21.23 27.34 10.75
N LYS A 241 -22.50 26.96 10.92
CA LYS A 241 -23.17 26.97 12.22
C LYS A 241 -22.51 26.01 13.21
N LYS A 242 -22.11 24.81 12.77
CA LYS A 242 -21.44 23.79 13.60
C LYS A 242 -20.11 24.30 14.16
N TYR A 243 -19.31 24.97 13.33
CA TYR A 243 -17.97 25.43 13.68
C TYR A 243 -17.89 26.92 14.06
N GLY A 244 -19.02 27.62 14.13
CA GLY A 244 -19.08 29.05 14.48
C GLY A 244 -18.37 29.96 13.46
N ILE A 245 -18.29 29.54 12.19
CA ILE A 245 -17.55 30.28 11.16
C ILE A 245 -18.43 31.44 10.65
N PRO A 246 -18.00 32.71 10.80
CA PRO A 246 -18.77 33.87 10.37
C PRO A 246 -18.84 33.96 8.85
N ASP A 247 -19.82 34.70 8.32
CA ASP A 247 -19.94 34.99 6.89
C ASP A 247 -18.93 36.06 6.43
N LEU A 248 -17.66 35.77 6.68
CA LEU A 248 -16.50 36.58 6.35
C LEU A 248 -15.39 35.66 5.83
N PRO A 249 -14.38 36.18 5.11
CA PRO A 249 -13.20 35.41 4.77
C PRO A 249 -12.52 34.85 6.02
N TYR A 250 -12.05 33.61 5.93
CA TYR A 250 -11.33 32.93 7.02
C TYR A 250 -10.14 32.16 6.46
N ILE A 251 -9.18 31.90 7.34
CA ILE A 251 -8.05 31.00 7.06
C ILE A 251 -8.34 29.69 7.78
N LEU A 252 -8.27 28.58 7.05
CA LEU A 252 -8.37 27.23 7.60
C LEU A 252 -6.99 26.59 7.56
N THR A 253 -6.55 26.06 8.70
CA THR A 253 -5.38 25.19 8.79
C THR A 253 -5.87 23.79 9.17
N LEU A 254 -5.47 22.79 8.39
CA LEU A 254 -5.71 21.38 8.71
C LEU A 254 -4.37 20.65 8.61
N ASN A 255 -3.85 20.24 9.75
CA ASN A 255 -2.57 19.54 9.85
C ASN A 255 -2.56 18.70 11.13
N THR A 256 -1.72 17.66 11.15
CA THR A 256 -1.33 17.01 12.40
C THR A 256 -0.62 18.04 13.29
N LEU A 257 -0.93 18.04 14.58
CA LEU A 257 -0.16 18.76 15.58
C LEU A 257 0.97 17.83 16.03
N GLU A 258 2.18 18.10 15.55
CA GLU A 258 3.40 17.33 15.86
C GLU A 258 4.30 18.07 16.84
#